data_AF-A0A2V5QVY1-F1
#
_entry.id   AF-A0A2V5QVY1-F1
#
_cell.length_a   1.000
_cell.length_b   1.000
_cell.length_c   1.000
_cell.angle_alpha   90.00
_cell.angle_beta   90.00
_cell.angle_gamma   90.00
#
_symmetry.space_group_name_H-M   'P 1'
#
loop_
_entity.id
_entity.type
_entity.pdbx_description
1 polymer ?
#
loop_
_entity_poly.entity_id
_entity_poly.type
_entity_poly.pdbx_seq_one_letter_code
_entity_poly.pdbx_strand_id
1 'polypeptide(L)'
;MLKRSLTAFLILAFACAILSAQELSPIHQPTLIPQNSGTTNGLIAVWPVNPQVVWACGRAGTFTVTTDSGQTWNAGVVPGAELLQFRDVQAFSASVAYLMSIGTSGDPTDFRIYKTVDGGATWTIQFVNQNPSAFTASHSGRQTAALRTATR
;
A
#
# COMPACT_ATOMS: atom_id res chain seq x y z
N MET A 1 -24.07 -68.59 -22.53
CA MET A 1 -23.65 -67.39 -23.29
C MET A 1 -23.76 -66.07 -22.50
N LEU A 2 -24.08 -66.08 -21.19
CA LEU A 2 -24.33 -64.87 -20.39
C LEU A 2 -23.11 -64.36 -19.58
N LYS A 3 -21.95 -65.04 -19.63
CA LYS A 3 -20.77 -64.68 -18.82
C LYS A 3 -19.71 -63.84 -19.56
N ARG A 4 -19.77 -63.75 -20.89
CA ARG A 4 -18.82 -62.95 -21.69
C ARG A 4 -19.27 -61.50 -21.89
N SER A 5 -20.55 -61.20 -21.63
CA SER A 5 -21.12 -59.87 -21.85
C SER A 5 -20.94 -58.91 -20.67
N LEU A 6 -20.68 -59.43 -19.46
CA LEU A 6 -20.58 -58.59 -18.26
C LEU A 6 -19.17 -58.00 -18.06
N THR A 7 -18.13 -58.71 -18.51
CA THR A 7 -16.74 -58.25 -18.41
C THR A 7 -16.42 -57.10 -19.37
N ALA A 8 -17.12 -57.01 -20.51
CA ALA A 8 -16.94 -55.90 -21.45
C ALA A 8 -17.57 -54.58 -20.94
N PHE A 9 -18.66 -54.67 -20.15
CA PHE A 9 -19.32 -53.48 -19.59
C PHE A 9 -18.59 -52.89 -18.38
N LEU A 10 -17.87 -53.71 -17.61
CA LEU A 10 -17.09 -53.23 -16.46
C LEU A 10 -15.79 -52.51 -16.84
N ILE A 11 -15.25 -52.75 -18.05
CA ILE A 11 -14.03 -52.06 -18.52
C ILE A 11 -14.38 -50.66 -19.10
N LEU A 12 -15.59 -50.47 -19.64
CA LEU A 12 -15.99 -49.16 -20.17
C LEU A 12 -16.34 -48.14 -19.07
N ALA A 13 -16.80 -48.59 -17.90
CA ALA A 13 -17.13 -47.71 -16.79
C ALA A 13 -15.89 -47.17 -16.06
N PHE A 14 -14.72 -47.81 -16.20
CA PHE A 14 -13.48 -47.38 -15.54
C PHE A 14 -12.68 -46.36 -16.36
N ALA A 15 -13.00 -46.18 -17.64
CA ALA A 15 -12.29 -45.23 -18.51
C ALA A 15 -12.83 -43.78 -18.43
N CYS A 16 -14.00 -43.56 -17.82
CA CYS A 16 -14.65 -42.25 -17.81
C CYS A 16 -14.51 -41.48 -16.47
N ALA A 17 -13.80 -42.04 -15.49
CA ALA A 17 -13.64 -41.42 -14.16
C ALA A 17 -12.28 -40.73 -13.95
N ILE A 18 -11.37 -40.76 -14.93
CA ILE A 18 -10.01 -40.20 -14.80
C ILE A 18 -9.77 -39.15 -15.87
N LEU A 19 -10.63 -38.13 -15.98
CA LEU A 19 -10.23 -36.87 -16.61
C LEU A 19 -11.19 -35.74 -16.24
N SER A 20 -11.28 -35.43 -14.95
CA SER A 20 -11.55 -34.06 -14.56
C SER A 20 -10.25 -33.47 -14.06
N ALA A 21 -9.32 -33.23 -14.99
CA ALA A 21 -8.30 -32.22 -14.74
C ALA A 21 -9.09 -30.91 -14.63
N GLN A 22 -9.24 -30.36 -13.43
CA GLN A 22 -9.71 -29.00 -13.27
C GLN A 22 -8.82 -28.12 -14.15
N GLU A 23 -9.38 -27.53 -15.21
CA GLU A 23 -8.67 -26.48 -15.92
C GLU A 23 -8.41 -25.37 -14.90
N LEU A 24 -7.15 -25.25 -14.49
CA LEU A 24 -6.65 -24.08 -13.78
C LEU A 24 -7.03 -22.89 -14.65
N SER A 25 -7.92 -22.03 -14.15
CA SER A 25 -8.30 -20.83 -14.87
C SER A 25 -7.03 -20.07 -15.27
N PRO A 26 -6.89 -19.64 -16.54
CA PRO A 26 -5.72 -18.89 -16.97
C PRO A 26 -5.49 -17.71 -16.03
N ILE A 27 -4.27 -17.58 -15.53
CA ILE A 27 -3.86 -16.42 -14.74
C ILE A 27 -4.04 -15.19 -15.63
N HIS A 28 -5.04 -14.36 -15.34
CA HIS A 28 -5.19 -13.06 -15.99
C HIS A 28 -4.06 -12.15 -15.52
N GLN A 29 -3.08 -11.90 -16.39
CA GLN A 29 -2.06 -10.90 -16.10
C GLN A 29 -2.70 -9.50 -16.13
N PRO A 30 -2.44 -8.65 -15.13
CA PRO A 30 -2.93 -7.28 -15.15
C PRO A 30 -2.30 -6.53 -16.32
N THR A 31 -3.10 -5.73 -17.02
CA THR A 31 -2.57 -4.80 -18.01
C THR A 31 -2.07 -3.55 -17.28
N LEU A 32 -0.80 -3.20 -17.48
CA LEU A 32 -0.21 -1.99 -16.92
C LEU A 32 -0.37 -0.85 -17.92
N ILE A 33 -1.15 0.17 -17.55
CA ILE A 33 -1.31 1.40 -18.33
C ILE A 33 -0.63 2.52 -17.53
N PRO A 34 0.42 3.16 -18.07
CA PRO A 34 1.05 4.31 -17.43
C PRO A 34 0.05 5.46 -17.24
N GLN A 35 0.07 6.09 -16.08
CA GLN A 35 -0.74 7.26 -15.76
C GLN A 35 0.16 8.42 -15.31
N ASN A 36 -0.19 9.65 -15.67
CA ASN A 36 0.49 10.84 -15.16
C ASN A 36 -0.08 11.18 -13.79
N SER A 37 0.75 11.10 -12.75
CA SER A 37 0.36 11.35 -11.35
C SER A 37 0.17 12.83 -11.01
N GLY A 38 0.50 13.75 -11.92
CA GLY A 38 0.47 15.20 -11.69
C GLY A 38 1.69 15.72 -10.91
N THR A 39 2.70 14.88 -10.64
CA THR A 39 3.92 15.27 -9.91
C THR A 39 5.14 14.49 -10.37
N THR A 40 6.32 15.10 -10.24
CA THR A 40 7.62 14.43 -10.44
C THR A 40 8.24 13.91 -9.13
N ASN A 41 7.64 14.25 -7.99
CA ASN A 41 8.11 13.76 -6.70
C ASN A 41 7.81 12.26 -6.56
N GLY A 42 8.76 11.53 -5.97
CA GLY A 42 8.62 10.09 -5.76
C GLY A 42 7.47 9.77 -4.80
N LEU A 43 6.50 9.00 -5.29
CA LEU A 43 5.41 8.43 -4.49
C LEU A 43 5.90 7.17 -3.76
N ILE A 44 5.41 6.97 -2.54
CA ILE A 44 5.87 5.94 -1.60
C ILE A 44 4.72 5.01 -1.18
N ALA A 45 3.53 5.56 -0.96
CA ALA A 45 2.35 4.81 -0.52
C ALA A 45 1.14 5.14 -1.40
N VAL A 46 0.22 4.18 -1.48
CA VAL A 46 -1.03 4.27 -2.25
C VAL A 46 -2.16 3.61 -1.47
N TRP A 47 -3.35 4.19 -1.54
CA TRP A 47 -4.55 3.68 -0.90
C TRP A 47 -5.76 3.79 -1.83
N PRO A 48 -6.23 2.67 -2.42
CA PRO A 48 -7.46 2.64 -3.20
C PRO A 48 -8.67 2.62 -2.25
N VAL A 49 -9.51 3.66 -2.33
CA VAL A 49 -10.78 3.69 -1.57
C VAL A 49 -11.84 2.85 -2.29
N ASN A 50 -11.91 2.99 -3.61
CA ASN A 50 -12.79 2.23 -4.52
C ASN A 50 -12.22 2.30 -5.96
N PRO A 51 -12.85 1.68 -6.97
CA PRO A 51 -12.32 1.68 -8.36
C PRO A 51 -12.17 3.05 -9.02
N GLN A 52 -12.78 4.10 -8.47
CA GLN A 52 -12.71 5.48 -8.99
C GLN A 52 -11.74 6.34 -8.18
N VAL A 53 -11.65 6.10 -6.87
CA VAL A 53 -10.95 6.96 -5.92
C VAL A 53 -9.71 6.28 -5.39
N VAL A 54 -8.54 6.84 -5.70
CA VAL A 54 -7.24 6.36 -5.23
C VAL A 54 -6.41 7.55 -4.77
N TRP A 55 -5.78 7.40 -3.60
CA TRP A 55 -4.84 8.36 -3.06
C TRP A 55 -3.43 7.80 -3.12
N ALA A 56 -2.44 8.66 -3.34
CA ALA A 56 -1.03 8.33 -3.17
C ALA A 56 -0.28 9.49 -2.51
N CYS A 57 0.84 9.19 -1.85
CA CYS A 57 1.67 10.19 -1.20
C CYS A 57 3.14 9.82 -1.24
N GLY A 58 4.02 10.78 -0.97
CA GLY A 58 5.45 10.50 -0.93
C GLY A 58 6.31 11.68 -0.53
N ARG A 59 7.41 11.86 -1.28
CA ARG A 59 8.48 12.81 -0.96
C ARG A 59 8.03 14.27 -1.05
N ALA A 60 8.78 15.16 -0.40
CA ALA A 60 8.58 16.60 -0.43
C ALA A 60 7.13 17.01 -0.11
N GLY A 61 6.55 16.40 0.93
CA GLY A 61 5.18 16.66 1.37
C GLY A 61 4.10 16.39 0.32
N THR A 62 4.39 15.58 -0.69
CA THR A 62 3.49 15.40 -1.84
C THR A 62 2.37 14.40 -1.57
N PHE A 63 1.17 14.75 -2.00
CA PHE A 63 0.05 13.84 -2.17
C PHE A 63 -0.52 13.96 -3.58
N THR A 64 -1.27 12.96 -4.02
CA THR A 64 -2.08 13.03 -5.24
C THR A 64 -3.32 12.16 -5.09
N VAL A 65 -4.43 12.59 -5.69
CA VAL A 65 -5.72 11.87 -5.65
C VAL A 65 -6.34 11.84 -7.02
N THR A 66 -6.86 10.68 -7.41
CA THR A 66 -7.78 10.54 -8.55
C THR A 66 -9.18 10.25 -8.03
N THR A 67 -10.18 10.71 -8.77
CA THR A 67 -11.60 10.39 -8.55
C THR A 67 -12.27 9.86 -9.82
N ASP A 68 -11.49 9.53 -10.85
CA ASP A 68 -11.94 9.13 -12.18
C ASP A 68 -11.18 7.89 -12.70
N SER A 69 -10.86 6.96 -11.79
CA SER A 69 -10.14 5.71 -12.10
C SER A 69 -8.72 5.93 -12.64
N GLY A 70 -8.10 7.04 -12.25
CA GLY A 70 -6.72 7.40 -12.61
C GLY A 70 -6.58 8.04 -14.00
N GLN A 71 -7.69 8.46 -14.63
CA GLN A 71 -7.62 9.25 -15.87
C GLN A 71 -6.95 10.60 -15.60
N THR A 72 -7.28 11.22 -14.48
CA THR A 72 -6.62 12.43 -13.98
C THR A 72 -6.23 12.29 -12.51
N TRP A 73 -5.14 12.96 -12.15
CA TRP A 73 -4.57 12.94 -10.81
C TRP A 73 -4.32 14.37 -10.35
N ASN A 74 -4.93 14.75 -9.23
CA ASN A 74 -4.79 16.05 -8.61
C ASN A 74 -3.68 15.99 -7.55
N ALA A 75 -2.47 16.41 -7.93
CA ALA A 75 -1.33 16.45 -7.04
C ALA A 75 -1.23 17.77 -6.28
N GLY A 76 -0.71 17.72 -5.06
CA GLY A 76 -0.44 18.88 -4.22
C GLY A 76 0.66 18.61 -3.22
N VAL A 77 1.11 19.67 -2.56
CA VAL A 77 2.03 19.60 -1.43
C VAL A 77 1.29 20.07 -0.19
N VAL A 78 1.37 19.30 0.90
CA VAL A 78 0.81 19.71 2.19
C VAL A 78 1.61 20.90 2.72
N PRO A 79 0.98 22.07 2.97
CA PRO A 79 1.69 23.24 3.45
C PRO A 79 2.45 22.96 4.76
N GLY A 80 3.72 23.35 4.84
CA GLY A 80 4.58 23.12 6.00
C GLY A 80 5.15 21.70 6.11
N ALA A 81 4.97 20.85 5.09
CA ALA A 81 5.53 19.51 5.00
C ALA A 81 6.53 19.35 3.84
N GLU A 82 7.01 20.45 3.24
CA GLU A 82 7.85 20.47 2.03
C GLU A 82 9.18 19.72 2.20
N LEU A 83 9.68 19.64 3.43
CA LEU A 83 10.92 18.91 3.78
C LEU A 83 10.65 17.48 4.29
N LEU A 84 9.38 17.09 4.40
CA LEU A 84 8.97 15.80 4.93
C LEU A 84 8.68 14.80 3.80
N GLN A 85 8.59 13.53 4.19
CA GLN A 85 8.16 12.44 3.31
C GLN A 85 6.97 11.75 3.96
N PHE A 86 5.89 11.58 3.21
CA PHE A 86 4.77 10.76 3.65
C PHE A 86 5.05 9.30 3.38
N ARG A 87 5.01 8.49 4.44
CA ARG A 87 5.29 7.05 4.40
C ARG A 87 4.05 6.21 4.27
N ASP A 88 2.91 6.78 4.61
CA ASP A 88 1.63 6.10 4.51
C ASP A 88 0.51 7.10 4.21
N VAL A 89 -0.52 6.59 3.53
CA VAL A 89 -1.78 7.27 3.28
C VAL A 89 -2.92 6.31 3.60
N GLN A 90 -3.89 6.78 4.36
CA GLN A 90 -5.13 6.04 4.60
C GLN A 90 -6.31 6.96 4.30
N ALA A 91 -7.12 6.57 3.31
CA ALA A 91 -8.26 7.37 2.87
C ALA A 91 -9.58 6.63 3.05
N PHE A 92 -10.64 7.39 3.31
CA PHE A 92 -11.98 6.88 3.56
C PHE A 92 -12.98 7.34 2.50
N SER A 93 -12.64 8.39 1.74
CA SER A 93 -13.43 8.93 0.63
C SER A 93 -12.52 9.74 -0.31
N ALA A 94 -13.12 10.36 -1.33
CA ALA A 94 -12.45 11.37 -2.15
C ALA A 94 -12.09 12.65 -1.37
N SER A 95 -12.67 12.85 -0.18
CA SER A 95 -12.49 14.06 0.62
C SER A 95 -11.73 13.84 1.93
N VAL A 96 -11.81 12.64 2.51
CA VAL A 96 -11.24 12.34 3.83
C VAL A 96 -10.04 11.39 3.68
N ALA A 97 -8.87 11.88 4.07
CA ALA A 97 -7.63 11.11 4.09
C ALA A 97 -6.70 11.53 5.22
N TYR A 98 -5.84 10.60 5.62
CA TYR A 98 -4.78 10.78 6.61
C TYR A 98 -3.43 10.50 5.96
N LEU A 99 -2.41 11.27 6.34
CA LEU A 99 -1.04 11.10 5.90
C LEU A 99 -0.11 11.01 7.10
N MET A 100 0.85 10.09 7.06
CA MET A 100 1.86 9.95 8.11
C MET A 100 3.23 10.38 7.58
N SER A 101 3.81 11.41 8.20
CA SER A 101 5.12 11.92 7.79
C SER A 101 6.27 11.28 8.56
N ILE A 102 7.44 11.31 7.93
CA ILE A 102 8.74 11.30 8.59
C ILE A 102 9.61 12.38 7.97
N GLY A 103 10.67 12.77 8.67
CA GLY A 103 11.69 13.67 8.15
C GLY A 103 13.06 13.00 8.03
N THR A 104 13.99 13.69 7.38
CA THR A 104 15.38 13.25 7.24
C THR A 104 16.31 13.94 8.23
N SER A 105 15.81 14.88 9.02
CA SER A 105 16.59 15.71 9.95
C SER A 105 17.03 14.95 11.20
N GLY A 106 16.34 13.86 11.53
CA GLY A 106 16.46 13.19 12.83
C GLY A 106 15.63 13.83 13.94
N ASP A 107 14.90 14.92 13.66
CA ASP A 107 13.98 15.53 14.61
C ASP A 107 12.78 14.59 14.86
N PRO A 108 12.51 14.20 16.13
CA PRO A 108 11.38 13.35 16.47
C PRO A 108 10.03 13.96 16.08
N THR A 109 9.93 15.29 15.98
CA THR A 109 8.70 16.02 15.63
C THR A 109 8.38 16.00 14.14
N ASP A 110 9.28 15.48 13.30
CA ASP A 110 9.00 15.25 11.88
C ASP A 110 8.03 14.07 11.66
N PHE A 111 7.83 13.23 12.69
CA PHE A 111 6.76 12.25 12.69
C PHE A 111 5.44 12.91 13.10
N ARG A 112 4.53 13.02 12.13
CA ARG A 112 3.24 13.70 12.30
C ARG A 112 2.14 12.91 11.58
N ILE A 113 0.91 13.08 12.03
CA ILE A 113 -0.28 12.61 11.31
C ILE A 113 -1.06 13.84 10.86
N TYR A 114 -1.31 13.94 9.56
CA TYR A 114 -2.12 14.98 8.93
C TYR A 114 -3.48 14.40 8.54
N LYS A 115 -4.51 15.24 8.52
CA LYS A 115 -5.86 14.90 8.07
C LYS A 115 -6.43 15.99 7.16
N THR A 116 -7.02 15.58 6.05
CA THR A 116 -7.91 16.40 5.23
C THR A 116 -9.36 15.89 5.34
N VAL A 117 -10.30 16.79 5.11
CA VAL A 117 -11.74 16.49 4.96
C VAL A 117 -12.35 17.15 3.71
N ASP A 118 -11.51 17.72 2.84
CA ASP A 118 -11.88 18.50 1.67
C ASP A 118 -11.09 18.10 0.41
N GLY A 119 -10.59 16.87 0.35
CA GLY A 119 -9.90 16.36 -0.84
C GLY A 119 -8.47 16.88 -0.98
N GLY A 120 -7.87 17.30 0.14
CA GLY A 120 -6.49 17.76 0.20
C GLY A 120 -6.32 19.25 -0.08
N ALA A 121 -7.41 20.02 -0.20
CA ALA A 121 -7.35 21.47 -0.29
C ALA A 121 -6.80 22.08 1.01
N THR A 122 -7.16 21.51 2.17
CA THR A 122 -6.58 21.86 3.46
C THR A 122 -6.21 20.61 4.28
N TRP A 123 -5.24 20.80 5.17
CA TRP A 123 -4.71 19.75 6.03
C TRP A 123 -4.55 20.26 7.46
N THR A 124 -4.92 19.41 8.42
CA THR A 124 -4.79 19.66 9.86
C THR A 124 -3.91 18.61 10.51
N ILE A 125 -3.04 19.01 11.41
CA ILE A 125 -2.21 18.07 12.16
C ILE A 125 -3.05 17.47 13.29
N GLN A 126 -3.14 16.14 13.30
CA GLN A 126 -3.83 15.36 14.33
C GLN A 126 -2.87 14.82 15.39
N PHE A 127 -1.59 14.67 15.03
CA PHE A 127 -0.57 14.17 15.94
C PHE A 127 0.82 14.72 15.56
N VAL A 128 1.63 15.01 16.57
CA VAL A 128 3.07 15.26 16.45
C VAL A 128 3.76 14.41 17.50
N ASN A 129 4.74 13.61 17.09
CA ASN A 129 5.53 12.87 18.05
C ASN A 129 6.40 13.83 18.88
N GLN A 130 6.34 13.67 20.20
CA GLN A 130 7.15 14.43 21.15
C GLN A 130 8.24 13.58 21.80
N ASN A 131 8.28 12.27 21.54
CA ASN A 131 9.22 11.36 22.16
C ASN A 131 10.56 11.37 21.38
N PRO A 132 11.65 11.90 21.94
CA PRO A 132 12.95 11.93 21.28
C PRO A 132 13.58 10.54 21.09
N SER A 133 13.12 9.55 21.85
CA SER A 133 13.58 8.16 21.76
C SER A 133 12.70 7.30 20.84
N ALA A 134 11.66 7.87 20.23
CA ALA A 134 10.87 7.15 19.24
C ALA A 134 11.75 6.82 18.02
N PHE A 135 11.69 5.57 17.57
CA PHE A 135 12.43 5.13 16.39
C PHE A 135 11.91 5.88 15.16
N THR A 136 12.69 6.84 14.67
CA THR A 136 12.51 7.44 13.35
C THR A 136 13.49 6.75 12.38
N ALA A 137 13.06 6.49 11.14
CA ALA A 137 13.82 5.73 10.14
C ALA A 137 15.19 6.34 9.74
N SER A 138 15.59 7.46 10.35
CA SER A 138 16.88 8.14 10.14
C SER A 138 17.95 7.78 11.17
N HIS A 139 17.80 6.73 11.99
CA HIS A 139 18.85 6.32 12.92
C HIS A 139 20.06 5.69 12.21
N SER A 140 20.94 6.53 11.65
CA SER A 140 22.36 6.21 11.41
C SER A 140 23.22 6.46 12.66
N GLY A 141 22.64 6.35 13.85
CA GLY A 141 23.34 6.43 15.13
C GLY A 141 23.74 5.04 15.59
N ARG A 142 25.05 4.76 15.61
CA ARG A 142 25.63 3.53 16.16
C ARG A 142 25.05 3.25 17.54
N GLN A 143 24.26 2.18 17.68
CA GLN A 143 24.01 1.61 18.99
C GLN A 143 25.30 0.92 19.45
N THR A 144 26.15 1.61 20.20
CA THR A 144 27.06 0.91 21.12
C THR A 144 26.22 0.38 22.26
N ALA A 145 25.70 -0.84 22.08
CA ALA A 145 25.17 -1.63 23.17
C ALA A 145 26.32 -1.91 24.14
N ALA A 146 26.40 -1.16 25.24
CA ALA A 146 27.21 -1.55 26.38
C ALA A 146 26.54 -2.77 27.03
N LEU A 147 26.96 -3.96 26.62
CA LEU A 147 26.70 -5.21 27.33
C LEU A 147 27.27 -5.08 28.74
N ARG A 148 26.41 -4.77 29.71
CA ARG A 148 26.72 -4.98 31.12
C ARG A 148 26.54 -6.47 31.40
N THR A 149 27.64 -7.20 31.40
CA THR A 149 27.68 -8.55 31.96
C THR A 149 27.42 -8.44 33.46
N ALA A 150 26.28 -8.94 33.91
CA ALA A 150 26.04 -9.19 35.32
C ALA A 150 26.73 -10.51 35.69
N THR A 151 27.74 -10.44 36.55
CA THR A 151 28.23 -11.61 37.29
C THR A 151 27.77 -11.45 38.74
N ARG A 152 27.20 -12.52 39.29
CA ARG A 152 26.77 -12.65 40.69
C ARG A 152 27.91 -12.39 41.67
#